data_AF-A0A7E4V5K9-F1
#
_entry.id   AF-A0A7E4V5K9-F1
#
_cell.length_a   1.000
_cell.length_b   1.000
_cell.length_c   1.000
_cell.angle_alpha   90.00
_cell.angle_beta   90.00
_cell.angle_gamma   90.00
#
_symmetry.space_group_name_H-M   'P 1'
#
loop_
_entity.id
_entity.type
_entity.pdbx_description
1 polymer ?
#
loop_
_entity_poly.entity_id
_entity_poly.type
_entity_poly.pdbx_seq_one_letter_code
_entity_poly.pdbx_strand_id
1 'polypeptide(L)'
;MLQSCFAKHMIYLEEHRDVGDSVKRAEELADEHEEYAANAMADVQMARALRDKGDELIAMQDLELSDSLLPKCDELSRMADALTSALDRRTQVLLLSRNMHDQISQANSWCRRGVDLINSLPLEVSPTTTDSVMVDLDAFLSDGENLQLDALKATPNMNNLILLTTTETSSLLAQVAERIDDIRRLGAARRDALHKLQETKKSSVSSKPVQVVSPEKKPNSLPLGPASSTASSAASSPNGSVKSTPKCPFDQKHTLNSSFVHNQVDLRRTTEFPFALDVTDSVF
;
A
#
# COMPACT_ATOMS: atom_id res chain seq x y z
N MET A 1 27.55 -10.46 -43.10
CA MET A 1 26.22 -10.80 -42.56
C MET A 1 26.18 -10.66 -41.04
N LEU A 2 26.96 -11.44 -40.28
CA LEU A 2 26.93 -11.45 -38.80
C LEU A 2 26.88 -10.07 -38.12
N GLN A 3 27.73 -9.11 -38.52
CA GLN A 3 27.70 -7.74 -37.97
C GLN A 3 26.34 -7.04 -38.11
N SER A 4 25.60 -7.30 -39.19
CA SER A 4 24.24 -6.77 -39.38
C SER A 4 23.21 -7.45 -38.48
N CYS A 5 23.39 -8.73 -38.16
CA CYS A 5 22.52 -9.43 -37.20
C CYS A 5 22.71 -8.87 -35.78
N PHE A 6 23.95 -8.72 -35.33
CA PHE A 6 24.27 -8.07 -34.05
C PHE A 6 23.69 -6.65 -33.95
N ALA A 7 23.81 -5.84 -35.01
CA ALA A 7 23.21 -4.51 -35.04
C ALA A 7 21.67 -4.56 -34.88
N LYS A 8 20.99 -5.49 -35.56
CA LYS A 8 19.54 -5.71 -35.39
C LYS A 8 19.20 -6.13 -33.97
N HIS A 9 20.00 -7.01 -33.36
CA HIS A 9 19.75 -7.46 -31.99
C HIS A 9 19.87 -6.33 -30.96
N MET A 10 20.83 -5.43 -31.13
CA MET A 10 20.98 -4.25 -30.27
C MET A 10 19.81 -3.28 -30.44
N ILE A 11 19.38 -2.99 -31.69
CA ILE A 11 18.21 -2.13 -31.97
C ILE A 11 16.94 -2.71 -31.34
N TYR A 12 16.69 -4.01 -31.52
CA TYR A 12 15.54 -4.69 -30.90
C TYR A 12 15.51 -4.49 -29.38
N LEU A 13 16.65 -4.62 -28.68
CA LEU A 13 16.74 -4.42 -27.23
C LEU A 13 16.57 -2.96 -26.80
N GLU A 14 16.81 -1.99 -27.70
CA GLU A 14 16.51 -0.57 -27.47
C GLU A 14 15.03 -0.24 -27.69
N GLU A 15 14.34 -0.96 -28.58
CA GLU A 15 12.89 -0.84 -28.83
C GLU A 15 12.06 -1.58 -27.77
N HIS A 16 12.48 -2.78 -27.35
CA HIS A 16 11.73 -3.67 -26.46
C HIS A 16 12.11 -3.45 -24.99
N ARG A 17 11.83 -2.23 -24.48
CA ARG A 17 12.18 -1.79 -23.12
C ARG A 17 11.03 -1.76 -22.12
N ASP A 18 9.82 -2.12 -22.56
CA ASP A 18 8.63 -2.21 -21.71
C ASP A 18 8.86 -3.13 -20.49
N VAL A 19 8.29 -2.78 -19.35
CA VAL A 19 8.36 -3.55 -18.08
C VAL A 19 7.00 -4.08 -17.65
N GLY A 20 5.91 -3.70 -18.33
CA GLY A 20 4.54 -4.08 -18.00
C GLY A 20 3.91 -3.26 -16.86
N ASP A 21 2.59 -3.30 -16.81
CA ASP A 21 1.72 -2.60 -15.85
C ASP A 21 1.13 -3.53 -14.77
N SER A 22 1.37 -4.83 -14.91
CA SER A 22 0.72 -5.90 -14.14
C SER A 22 1.58 -7.16 -14.11
N VAL A 23 1.32 -8.07 -13.16
CA VAL A 23 2.05 -9.35 -13.01
C VAL A 23 2.04 -10.13 -14.32
N LYS A 24 0.85 -10.36 -14.90
CA LYS A 24 0.66 -11.09 -16.15
C LYS A 24 1.43 -10.47 -17.32
N ARG A 25 1.40 -9.15 -17.47
CA ARG A 25 2.12 -8.47 -18.55
C ARG A 25 3.64 -8.56 -18.37
N ALA A 26 4.13 -8.48 -17.13
CA ALA A 26 5.55 -8.64 -16.81
C ALA A 26 6.05 -10.09 -17.00
N GLU A 27 5.17 -11.09 -16.83
CA GLU A 27 5.43 -12.50 -17.17
C GLU A 27 5.51 -12.70 -18.69
N GLU A 28 4.51 -12.21 -19.45
CA GLU A 28 4.51 -12.26 -20.92
C GLU A 28 5.78 -11.63 -21.52
N LEU A 29 6.19 -10.45 -21.01
CA LEU A 29 7.47 -9.81 -21.38
C LEU A 29 8.69 -10.71 -21.14
N ALA A 30 8.70 -11.46 -20.03
CA ALA A 30 9.82 -12.32 -19.65
C ALA A 30 9.91 -13.53 -20.59
N ASP A 31 8.77 -14.15 -20.91
CA ASP A 31 8.68 -15.29 -21.83
C ASP A 31 9.06 -14.86 -23.26
N GLU A 32 8.53 -13.72 -23.75
CA GLU A 32 8.90 -13.09 -25.04
C GLU A 32 10.42 -12.87 -25.14
N HIS A 33 11.04 -12.35 -24.07
CA HIS A 33 12.48 -12.09 -24.03
C HIS A 33 13.30 -13.38 -23.90
N GLU A 34 12.83 -14.41 -23.21
CA GLU A 34 13.52 -15.70 -23.11
C GLU A 34 13.60 -16.40 -24.48
N GLU A 35 12.48 -16.46 -25.23
CA GLU A 35 12.47 -16.99 -26.60
C GLU A 35 13.39 -16.17 -27.52
N TYR A 36 13.31 -14.84 -27.44
CA TYR A 36 14.17 -13.97 -28.24
C TYR A 36 15.67 -14.14 -27.90
N ALA A 37 16.02 -14.22 -26.62
CA ALA A 37 17.39 -14.40 -26.16
C ALA A 37 17.96 -15.75 -26.62
N ALA A 38 17.18 -16.83 -26.58
CA ALA A 38 17.59 -18.14 -27.10
C ALA A 38 17.96 -18.07 -28.58
N ASN A 39 17.18 -17.34 -29.39
CA ASN A 39 17.46 -17.12 -30.81
C ASN A 39 18.70 -16.23 -31.02
N ALA A 40 18.83 -15.10 -30.32
CA ALA A 40 19.98 -14.20 -30.43
C ALA A 40 21.31 -14.84 -29.98
N MET A 41 21.25 -15.78 -29.03
CA MET A 41 22.43 -16.53 -28.58
C MET A 41 23.00 -17.48 -29.64
N ALA A 42 22.25 -17.85 -30.68
CA ALA A 42 22.79 -18.61 -31.81
C ALA A 42 23.83 -17.79 -32.61
N ASP A 43 23.58 -16.49 -32.81
CA ASP A 43 24.54 -15.59 -33.48
C ASP A 43 25.74 -15.26 -32.57
N VAL A 44 25.56 -15.23 -31.24
CA VAL A 44 26.67 -15.19 -30.27
C VAL A 44 27.55 -16.44 -30.37
N GLN A 45 26.96 -17.63 -30.44
CA GLN A 45 27.69 -18.88 -30.64
C GLN A 45 28.43 -18.90 -31.99
N MET A 46 27.80 -18.42 -33.06
CA MET A 46 28.44 -18.30 -34.37
C MET A 46 29.64 -17.34 -34.36
N ALA A 47 29.53 -16.21 -33.65
CA ALA A 47 30.63 -15.26 -33.47
C ALA A 47 31.81 -15.88 -32.71
N ARG A 48 31.54 -16.59 -31.61
CA ARG A 48 32.58 -17.27 -30.82
C ARG A 48 33.26 -18.38 -31.62
N ALA A 49 32.51 -19.23 -32.32
CA ALA A 49 33.08 -20.27 -33.19
C ALA A 49 33.92 -19.71 -34.35
N LEU A 50 33.51 -18.58 -34.95
CA LEU A 50 34.30 -17.90 -35.98
C LEU A 50 35.58 -17.28 -35.41
N ARG A 51 35.52 -16.73 -34.19
CA ARG A 51 36.67 -16.22 -33.45
C ARG A 51 37.66 -17.34 -33.12
N ASP A 52 37.20 -18.49 -32.64
CA ASP A 52 38.04 -19.66 -32.35
C ASP A 52 38.70 -20.21 -33.62
N LYS A 53 37.99 -20.19 -34.76
CA LYS A 53 38.61 -20.53 -36.04
C LYS A 53 39.66 -19.50 -36.49
N GLY A 54 39.51 -18.25 -36.10
CA GLY A 54 40.52 -17.20 -36.26
C GLY A 54 41.77 -17.47 -35.44
N ASP A 55 41.63 -17.81 -34.16
CA ASP A 55 42.72 -18.22 -33.27
C ASP A 55 43.53 -19.40 -33.86
N GLU A 56 42.85 -20.44 -34.35
CA GLU A 56 43.52 -21.57 -35.03
C GLU A 56 44.36 -21.12 -36.23
N LEU A 57 43.84 -20.19 -37.05
CA LEU A 57 44.54 -19.69 -38.23
C LEU A 57 45.73 -18.79 -37.88
N ILE A 58 45.62 -17.99 -36.82
CA ILE A 58 46.71 -17.19 -36.25
C ILE A 58 47.82 -18.12 -35.74
N ALA A 59 47.47 -19.17 -35.00
CA ALA A 59 48.44 -20.14 -34.47
C ALA A 59 49.18 -20.97 -35.54
N MET A 60 48.67 -20.99 -36.79
CA MET A 60 49.21 -21.77 -37.91
C MET A 60 49.98 -20.96 -38.97
N GLN A 61 50.00 -19.62 -38.89
CA GLN A 61 50.57 -18.75 -39.94
C GLN A 61 51.57 -17.71 -39.43
N ASP A 62 52.28 -17.11 -40.38
CA ASP A 62 53.35 -16.14 -40.13
C ASP A 62 52.81 -14.74 -39.72
N LEU A 63 53.70 -13.88 -39.26
CA LEU A 63 53.41 -12.58 -38.62
C LEU A 63 52.44 -11.69 -39.42
N GLU A 64 52.63 -11.56 -40.74
CA GLU A 64 51.85 -10.63 -41.59
C GLU A 64 50.33 -10.92 -41.59
N LEU A 65 49.91 -12.18 -41.46
CA LEU A 65 48.49 -12.50 -41.45
C LEU A 65 47.85 -12.17 -40.10
N SER A 66 48.62 -12.36 -39.02
CA SER A 66 48.20 -12.14 -37.63
C SER A 66 47.78 -10.69 -37.40
N ASP A 67 48.56 -9.73 -37.89
CA ASP A 67 48.27 -8.29 -37.79
C ASP A 67 46.90 -7.89 -38.38
N SER A 68 46.42 -8.62 -39.39
CA SER A 68 45.12 -8.34 -40.04
C SER A 68 43.94 -9.15 -39.49
N LEU A 69 44.22 -10.24 -38.78
CA LEU A 69 43.22 -11.21 -38.32
C LEU A 69 42.89 -11.04 -36.84
N LEU A 70 43.90 -10.80 -36.00
CA LEU A 70 43.74 -10.51 -34.57
C LEU A 70 42.68 -9.43 -34.28
N PRO A 71 42.71 -8.22 -34.89
CA PRO A 71 41.68 -7.19 -34.63
C PRO A 71 40.27 -7.58 -35.06
N LYS A 72 40.10 -8.56 -35.96
CA LYS A 72 38.78 -9.10 -36.36
C LYS A 72 38.27 -10.12 -35.34
N CYS A 73 39.16 -10.93 -34.77
CA CYS A 73 38.85 -11.87 -33.70
C CYS A 73 38.49 -11.12 -32.40
N ASP A 74 39.23 -10.07 -32.07
CA ASP A 74 38.93 -9.19 -30.94
C ASP A 74 37.57 -8.51 -31.09
N GLU A 75 37.24 -8.00 -32.28
CA GLU A 75 35.92 -7.40 -32.56
C GLU A 75 34.79 -8.43 -32.47
N LEU A 76 34.98 -9.67 -32.93
CA LEU A 76 33.99 -10.74 -32.76
C LEU A 76 33.73 -11.07 -31.28
N SER A 77 34.78 -11.16 -30.45
CA SER A 77 34.62 -11.31 -29.00
C SER A 77 33.90 -10.10 -28.39
N ARG A 78 34.31 -8.87 -28.73
CA ARG A 78 33.70 -7.64 -28.21
C ARG A 78 32.21 -7.56 -28.54
N MET A 79 31.81 -7.95 -29.76
CA MET A 79 30.41 -8.00 -30.18
C MET A 79 29.64 -9.10 -29.44
N ALA A 80 30.20 -10.31 -29.35
CA ALA A 80 29.61 -11.44 -28.62
C ALA A 80 29.35 -11.10 -27.15
N ASP A 81 30.32 -10.52 -26.46
CA ASP A 81 30.22 -10.15 -25.04
C ASP A 81 29.26 -8.96 -24.82
N ALA A 82 29.25 -7.98 -25.73
CA ALA A 82 28.32 -6.85 -25.66
C ALA A 82 26.86 -7.30 -25.80
N LEU A 83 26.55 -8.20 -26.74
CA LEU A 83 25.21 -8.75 -26.92
C LEU A 83 24.81 -9.67 -25.76
N THR A 84 25.71 -10.56 -25.30
CA THR A 84 25.47 -11.41 -24.13
C THR A 84 25.09 -10.55 -22.92
N SER A 85 25.90 -9.53 -22.60
CA SER A 85 25.64 -8.58 -21.51
C SER A 85 24.33 -7.81 -21.69
N ALA A 86 23.90 -7.52 -22.92
CA ALA A 86 22.66 -6.80 -23.19
C ALA A 86 21.42 -7.67 -22.97
N LEU A 87 21.47 -8.93 -23.40
CA LEU A 87 20.43 -9.94 -23.13
C LEU A 87 20.29 -10.18 -21.63
N ASP A 88 21.41 -10.42 -20.92
CA ASP A 88 21.42 -10.63 -19.47
C ASP A 88 20.84 -9.45 -18.69
N ARG A 89 21.19 -8.21 -19.07
CA ARG A 89 20.62 -7.00 -18.45
C ARG A 89 19.10 -6.91 -18.65
N ARG A 90 18.59 -7.27 -19.82
CA ARG A 90 17.15 -7.28 -20.08
C ARG A 90 16.43 -8.36 -19.26
N THR A 91 17.01 -9.55 -19.14
CA THR A 91 16.53 -10.63 -18.25
C THR A 91 16.42 -10.16 -16.79
N GLN A 92 17.46 -9.48 -16.28
CA GLN A 92 17.47 -8.95 -14.91
C GLN A 92 16.39 -7.87 -14.68
N VAL A 93 16.18 -6.97 -15.65
CA VAL A 93 15.11 -5.95 -15.57
C VAL A 93 13.72 -6.58 -15.50
N LEU A 94 13.46 -7.61 -16.29
CA LEU A 94 12.15 -8.29 -16.32
C LEU A 94 11.88 -9.11 -15.06
N LEU A 95 12.90 -9.80 -14.54
CA LEU A 95 12.82 -10.49 -13.25
C LEU A 95 12.47 -9.52 -12.11
N LEU A 96 13.07 -8.33 -12.09
CA LEU A 96 12.76 -7.30 -11.12
C LEU A 96 11.32 -6.77 -11.29
N SER A 97 10.89 -6.52 -12.53
CA SER A 97 9.52 -6.04 -12.80
C SER A 97 8.45 -7.03 -12.31
N ARG A 98 8.60 -8.32 -12.63
CA ARG A 98 7.66 -9.36 -12.17
C ARG A 98 7.56 -9.41 -10.64
N ASN A 99 8.71 -9.36 -9.95
CA ASN A 99 8.76 -9.36 -8.48
C ASN A 99 8.07 -8.12 -7.89
N MET A 100 8.35 -6.94 -8.46
CA MET A 100 7.72 -5.68 -8.06
C MET A 100 6.20 -5.72 -8.22
N HIS A 101 5.69 -6.16 -9.37
CA HIS A 101 4.24 -6.24 -9.63
C HIS A 101 3.54 -7.26 -8.72
N ASP A 102 4.20 -8.38 -8.40
CA ASP A 102 3.67 -9.36 -7.46
C ASP A 102 3.58 -8.78 -6.04
N GLN A 103 4.64 -8.11 -5.55
CA GLN A 103 4.61 -7.41 -4.25
C GLN A 103 3.49 -6.36 -4.20
N ILE A 104 3.29 -5.57 -5.26
CA ILE A 104 2.20 -4.59 -5.38
C ILE A 104 0.84 -5.28 -5.36
N SER A 105 0.68 -6.41 -6.05
CA SER A 105 -0.57 -7.20 -6.08
C SER A 105 -0.93 -7.73 -4.69
N GLN A 106 0.04 -8.34 -4.00
CA GLN A 106 -0.10 -8.84 -2.63
C GLN A 106 -0.45 -7.72 -1.65
N ALA A 107 0.29 -6.61 -1.68
CA ALA A 107 0.02 -5.43 -0.85
C ALA A 107 -1.38 -4.85 -1.09
N ASN A 108 -1.80 -4.69 -2.35
CA ASN A 108 -3.14 -4.21 -2.70
C ASN A 108 -4.24 -5.17 -2.24
N SER A 109 -4.01 -6.49 -2.31
CA SER A 109 -4.92 -7.51 -1.80
C SER A 109 -5.08 -7.41 -0.28
N TRP A 110 -3.96 -7.31 0.44
CA TRP A 110 -3.95 -7.12 1.89
C TRP A 110 -4.64 -5.80 2.30
N CYS A 111 -4.36 -4.69 1.61
CA CYS A 111 -5.02 -3.41 1.86
C CYS A 111 -6.54 -3.47 1.65
N ARG A 112 -7.03 -4.17 0.61
CA ARG A 112 -8.49 -4.38 0.40
C ARG A 112 -9.12 -5.13 1.57
N ARG A 113 -8.55 -6.30 1.95
CA ARG A 113 -9.02 -7.06 3.13
C ARG A 113 -9.02 -6.22 4.40
N GLY A 114 -8.02 -5.37 4.59
CA GLY A 114 -7.94 -4.47 5.75
C GLY A 114 -9.08 -3.44 5.80
N VAL A 115 -9.42 -2.82 4.67
CA VAL A 115 -10.59 -1.92 4.59
C VAL A 115 -11.87 -2.67 4.95
N ASP A 116 -12.10 -3.85 4.36
CA ASP A 116 -13.30 -4.65 4.59
C ASP A 116 -13.40 -5.12 6.05
N LEU A 117 -12.29 -5.57 6.64
CA LEU A 117 -12.21 -5.99 8.05
C LEU A 117 -12.46 -4.82 9.01
N ILE A 118 -11.87 -3.65 8.78
CA ILE A 118 -12.02 -2.49 9.68
C ILE A 118 -13.45 -1.93 9.63
N ASN A 119 -14.06 -1.92 8.44
CA ASN A 119 -15.41 -1.41 8.20
C ASN A 119 -16.54 -2.37 8.61
N SER A 120 -16.35 -3.69 8.45
CA SER A 120 -17.36 -4.70 8.82
C SER A 120 -17.60 -4.83 10.33
N LEU A 121 -16.67 -4.33 11.15
CA LEU A 121 -16.76 -4.34 12.61
C LEU A 121 -17.94 -3.49 13.14
N PRO A 122 -18.94 -4.08 13.82
CA PRO A 122 -20.01 -3.31 14.44
C PRO A 122 -19.50 -2.46 15.60
N LEU A 123 -20.06 -1.26 15.78
CA LEU A 123 -19.82 -0.41 16.95
C LEU A 123 -20.40 -0.99 18.25
N GLU A 124 -21.38 -1.88 18.15
CA GLU A 124 -22.02 -2.61 19.25
C GLU A 124 -21.95 -4.12 18.99
N VAL A 125 -20.95 -4.78 19.57
CA VAL A 125 -20.77 -6.24 19.56
C VAL A 125 -21.02 -6.85 20.95
N SER A 126 -21.55 -8.08 20.97
CA SER A 126 -21.54 -8.95 22.15
C SER A 126 -20.08 -9.20 22.59
N PRO A 127 -19.76 -9.25 23.90
CA PRO A 127 -18.38 -9.46 24.36
C PRO A 127 -17.70 -10.69 23.74
N THR A 128 -18.44 -11.79 23.55
CA THR A 128 -17.95 -13.01 22.90
C THR A 128 -17.65 -12.84 21.41
N THR A 129 -18.38 -11.96 20.72
CA THR A 129 -18.12 -11.61 19.32
C THR A 129 -16.92 -10.66 19.22
N THR A 130 -16.70 -9.81 20.23
CA THR A 130 -15.53 -8.93 20.28
C THR A 130 -14.21 -9.70 20.36
N ASP A 131 -14.14 -10.76 21.19
CA ASP A 131 -12.92 -11.56 21.35
C ASP A 131 -12.48 -12.21 20.02
N SER A 132 -13.41 -12.85 19.29
CA SER A 132 -13.13 -13.44 17.97
C SER A 132 -12.61 -12.39 16.98
N VAL A 133 -13.32 -11.26 16.89
CA VAL A 133 -12.99 -10.15 15.99
C VAL A 133 -11.63 -9.53 16.28
N MET A 134 -11.21 -9.48 17.56
CA MET A 134 -9.88 -9.00 17.93
C MET A 134 -8.79 -9.99 17.50
N VAL A 135 -9.00 -11.30 17.67
CA VAL A 135 -8.08 -12.33 17.17
C VAL A 135 -7.92 -12.25 15.65
N ASP A 136 -9.02 -12.08 14.92
CA ASP A 136 -8.99 -11.94 13.45
C ASP A 136 -8.22 -10.67 13.02
N LEU A 137 -8.35 -9.58 13.77
CA LEU A 137 -7.66 -8.31 13.50
C LEU A 137 -6.17 -8.34 13.87
N ASP A 138 -5.79 -8.93 15.00
CA ASP A 138 -4.38 -9.13 15.37
C ASP A 138 -3.68 -10.10 14.39
N ALA A 139 -4.36 -11.16 13.95
CA ALA A 139 -3.86 -12.05 12.91
C ALA A 139 -3.65 -11.32 11.57
N PHE A 140 -4.61 -10.50 11.14
CA PHE A 140 -4.50 -9.68 9.92
C PHE A 140 -3.34 -8.65 9.99
N LEU A 141 -3.13 -8.03 11.15
CA LEU A 141 -2.03 -7.08 11.35
C LEU A 141 -0.67 -7.77 11.30
N SER A 142 -0.53 -8.93 11.95
CA SER A 142 0.72 -9.74 11.91
C SER A 142 1.01 -10.29 10.51
N ASP A 143 -0.01 -10.74 9.78
CA ASP A 143 0.09 -11.11 8.35
C ASP A 143 0.66 -9.94 7.52
N GLY A 144 0.27 -8.70 7.85
CA GLY A 144 0.76 -7.47 7.24
C GLY A 144 2.19 -7.05 7.62
N GLU A 145 2.81 -7.64 8.65
CA GLU A 145 4.23 -7.40 8.97
C GLU A 145 5.16 -8.08 7.95
N ASN A 146 4.69 -9.14 7.29
CA ASN A 146 5.45 -9.89 6.29
C ASN A 146 5.43 -9.26 4.89
N LEU A 147 4.67 -8.17 4.67
CA LEU A 147 4.62 -7.44 3.41
C LEU A 147 5.95 -6.70 3.14
N GLN A 148 6.83 -7.36 2.41
CA GLN A 148 8.05 -6.77 1.88
C GLN A 148 7.74 -5.98 0.60
N LEU A 149 7.79 -4.64 0.67
CA LEU A 149 7.95 -3.77 -0.51
C LEU A 149 9.45 -3.50 -0.76
N ASP A 150 10.24 -4.57 -0.72
CA ASP A 150 11.70 -4.55 -0.78
C ASP A 150 12.26 -5.08 -2.10
N ALA A 151 11.42 -5.27 -3.13
CA ALA A 151 11.85 -5.58 -4.51
C ALA A 151 13.04 -4.72 -4.95
N LEU A 152 13.07 -3.46 -4.52
CA LEU A 152 14.09 -2.48 -4.89
C LEU A 152 15.28 -2.39 -3.93
N LYS A 153 15.19 -3.01 -2.75
CA LYS A 153 16.21 -2.93 -1.67
C LYS A 153 17.06 -4.20 -1.56
N ALA A 154 16.60 -5.34 -2.07
CA ALA A 154 17.37 -6.60 -2.09
C ALA A 154 18.56 -6.60 -3.10
N THR A 155 18.61 -5.62 -4.01
CA THR A 155 19.72 -5.24 -4.91
C THR A 155 19.94 -6.06 -6.20
N PRO A 156 19.81 -5.40 -7.37
CA PRO A 156 20.67 -5.67 -8.53
C PRO A 156 21.20 -4.37 -9.18
N ASN A 157 22.33 -3.81 -8.70
CA ASN A 157 22.88 -2.54 -9.26
C ASN A 157 23.36 -2.73 -10.72
N MET A 158 23.52 -1.70 -11.57
CA MET A 158 23.60 -0.24 -11.37
C MET A 158 22.31 0.47 -11.81
N ASN A 159 21.63 1.18 -10.90
CA ASN A 159 20.28 1.78 -11.06
C ASN A 159 19.10 0.77 -11.13
N ASN A 160 19.36 -0.47 -10.68
CA ASN A 160 18.46 -1.62 -10.50
C ASN A 160 18.13 -2.59 -11.68
N LEU A 161 18.73 -2.61 -12.88
CA LEU A 161 19.61 -1.64 -13.54
C LEU A 161 18.86 -0.40 -14.02
N ILE A 162 17.56 -0.52 -14.28
CA ILE A 162 16.70 0.61 -14.61
C ILE A 162 15.36 0.39 -13.89
N LEU A 163 15.32 0.73 -12.61
CA LEU A 163 14.12 1.18 -11.87
C LEU A 163 13.37 2.34 -12.56
N LEU A 164 13.98 2.90 -13.59
CA LEU A 164 14.67 4.20 -13.43
C LEU A 164 14.55 5.05 -14.71
N THR A 165 13.73 4.61 -15.66
CA THR A 165 13.41 5.40 -16.86
C THR A 165 12.11 6.18 -16.74
N THR A 166 11.33 6.02 -15.66
CA THR A 166 10.13 6.82 -15.40
C THR A 166 9.92 7.12 -13.91
N THR A 167 9.30 8.27 -13.62
CA THR A 167 8.87 8.71 -12.27
C THR A 167 7.69 7.89 -11.74
N GLU A 168 6.91 7.29 -12.65
CA GLU A 168 5.62 6.64 -12.38
C GLU A 168 5.75 5.41 -11.48
N THR A 169 6.67 4.50 -11.79
CA THR A 169 6.92 3.29 -10.99
C THR A 169 7.34 3.61 -9.55
N SER A 170 8.16 4.66 -9.37
CA SER A 170 8.57 5.13 -8.04
C SER A 170 7.41 5.74 -7.26
N SER A 171 6.53 6.48 -7.93
CA SER A 171 5.31 7.05 -7.35
C SER A 171 4.32 5.95 -6.92
N LEU A 172 4.12 4.94 -7.76
CA LEU A 172 3.24 3.80 -7.45
C LEU A 172 3.68 3.06 -6.19
N LEU A 173 4.97 2.74 -6.09
CA LEU A 173 5.51 2.05 -4.90
C LEU A 173 5.40 2.89 -3.63
N ALA A 174 5.61 4.21 -3.71
CA ALA A 174 5.42 5.12 -2.59
C ALA A 174 3.95 5.15 -2.13
N GLN A 175 3.00 5.25 -3.07
CA GLN A 175 1.56 5.23 -2.77
C GLN A 175 1.10 3.91 -2.15
N VAL A 176 1.61 2.77 -2.64
CA VAL A 176 1.29 1.44 -2.06
C VAL A 176 1.87 1.32 -0.65
N ALA A 177 3.10 1.80 -0.40
CA ALA A 177 3.69 1.82 0.93
C ALA A 177 2.90 2.69 1.92
N GLU A 178 2.52 3.91 1.52
CA GLU A 178 1.67 4.80 2.32
C GLU A 178 0.33 4.14 2.65
N ARG A 179 -0.30 3.47 1.67
CA ARG A 179 -1.55 2.74 1.86
C ARG A 179 -1.42 1.57 2.85
N ILE A 180 -0.30 0.84 2.84
CA ILE A 180 -0.06 -0.20 3.85
C ILE A 180 0.00 0.41 5.25
N ASP A 181 0.77 1.49 5.42
CA ASP A 181 0.94 2.13 6.73
C ASP A 181 -0.35 2.77 7.25
N ASP A 182 -1.20 3.30 6.36
CA ASP A 182 -2.56 3.73 6.70
C ASP A 182 -3.44 2.60 7.21
N ILE A 183 -3.45 1.45 6.53
CA ILE A 183 -4.25 0.29 6.96
C ILE A 183 -3.72 -0.30 8.27
N ARG A 184 -2.39 -0.36 8.47
CA ARG A 184 -1.78 -0.72 9.76
C ARG A 184 -2.23 0.22 10.88
N ARG A 185 -2.16 1.54 10.64
CA ARG A 185 -2.58 2.59 11.59
C ARG A 185 -4.07 2.54 11.92
N LEU A 186 -4.93 2.37 10.92
CA LEU A 186 -6.37 2.22 11.09
C LEU A 186 -6.72 0.92 11.84
N GLY A 187 -6.07 -0.19 11.51
CA GLY A 187 -6.25 -1.48 12.21
C GLY A 187 -5.84 -1.41 13.68
N ALA A 188 -4.69 -0.82 13.99
CA ALA A 188 -4.24 -0.60 15.37
C ALA A 188 -5.23 0.29 16.16
N ALA A 189 -5.64 1.43 15.58
CA ALA A 189 -6.63 2.31 16.21
C ALA A 189 -7.98 1.61 16.42
N ARG A 190 -8.38 0.73 15.49
CA ARG A 190 -9.61 -0.07 15.58
C ARG A 190 -9.53 -1.09 16.73
N ARG A 191 -8.42 -1.81 16.84
CA ARG A 191 -8.15 -2.76 17.93
C ARG A 191 -8.17 -2.08 19.30
N ASP A 192 -7.49 -0.95 19.44
CA ASP A 192 -7.44 -0.19 20.69
C ASP A 192 -8.82 0.34 21.11
N ALA A 193 -9.70 0.65 20.15
CA ALA A 193 -11.09 1.02 20.42
C ALA A 193 -11.93 -0.19 20.90
N LEU A 194 -11.73 -1.38 20.33
CA LEU A 194 -12.38 -2.62 20.79
C LEU A 194 -11.96 -2.97 22.22
N HIS A 195 -10.67 -2.87 22.56
CA HIS A 195 -10.17 -3.14 23.91
C HIS A 195 -10.86 -2.25 24.96
N LYS A 196 -10.98 -0.94 24.67
CA LYS A 196 -11.69 0.02 25.54
C LYS A 196 -13.20 -0.28 25.65
N LEU A 197 -13.84 -0.75 24.57
CA LEU A 197 -15.23 -1.20 24.60
C LEU A 197 -15.40 -2.46 25.47
N GLN A 198 -14.44 -3.39 25.45
CA GLN A 198 -14.47 -4.55 26.34
C GLN A 198 -14.27 -4.17 27.81
N GLU A 199 -13.29 -3.33 28.13
CA GLU A 199 -13.04 -2.85 29.50
C GLU A 199 -14.25 -2.12 30.08
N THR A 200 -14.85 -1.22 29.31
CA THR A 200 -16.06 -0.47 29.73
C THR A 200 -17.26 -1.38 29.93
N LYS A 201 -17.48 -2.38 29.05
CA LYS A 201 -18.53 -3.40 29.24
C LYS A 201 -18.26 -4.31 30.46
N LYS A 202 -17.03 -4.74 30.69
CA LYS A 202 -16.63 -5.53 31.88
C LYS A 202 -16.85 -4.73 33.18
N SER A 203 -16.53 -3.44 33.18
CA SER A 203 -16.74 -2.54 34.32
C SER A 203 -18.23 -2.29 34.61
N SER A 204 -19.05 -2.01 33.59
CA SER A 204 -20.48 -1.70 33.75
C SER A 204 -21.33 -2.88 34.25
N VAL A 205 -20.89 -4.12 34.02
CA VAL A 205 -21.53 -5.33 34.57
C VAL A 205 -21.28 -5.45 36.09
N SER A 206 -20.15 -4.95 36.60
CA SER A 206 -19.79 -5.01 38.02
C SER A 206 -20.53 -3.99 38.88
N SER A 207 -20.86 -2.81 38.32
CA SER A 207 -21.40 -1.66 39.08
C SER A 207 -22.92 -1.49 39.03
N LYS A 208 -23.71 -2.58 39.09
CA LYS A 208 -25.17 -2.44 39.29
C LYS A 208 -25.44 -2.09 40.77
N PRO A 209 -25.98 -0.91 41.10
CA PRO A 209 -26.36 -0.62 42.47
C PRO A 209 -27.53 -1.53 42.86
N VAL A 210 -27.36 -2.31 43.93
CA VAL A 210 -28.45 -3.08 44.52
C VAL A 210 -29.42 -2.08 45.14
N GLN A 211 -30.49 -1.77 44.41
CA GLN A 211 -31.57 -0.91 44.91
C GLN A 211 -32.34 -1.68 45.98
N VAL A 212 -31.91 -1.55 47.25
CA VAL A 212 -32.59 -2.11 48.40
C VAL A 212 -33.96 -1.43 48.54
N VAL A 213 -34.99 -2.10 48.05
CA VAL A 213 -36.38 -1.67 48.20
C VAL A 213 -36.87 -1.99 49.61
N SER A 214 -37.00 -0.96 50.45
CA SER A 214 -37.73 -1.08 51.73
C SER A 214 -39.18 -1.49 51.48
N PRO A 215 -39.75 -2.46 52.22
CA PRO A 215 -41.14 -2.87 52.02
C PRO A 215 -42.13 -1.74 52.34
N GLU A 216 -43.06 -1.47 51.42
CA GLU A 216 -44.18 -0.54 51.66
C GLU A 216 -45.06 -1.01 52.83
N LYS A 217 -45.47 -0.08 53.70
CA LYS A 217 -46.69 -0.21 54.51
C LYS A 217 -47.74 0.78 53.98
N LYS A 218 -48.85 0.24 53.45
CA LYS A 218 -50.10 0.98 53.17
C LYS A 218 -51.04 0.89 54.40
N PRO A 219 -52.24 1.51 54.40
CA PRO A 219 -52.47 2.96 54.43
C PRO A 219 -53.51 3.35 55.52
N ASN A 220 -53.77 4.66 55.70
CA ASN A 220 -54.97 5.35 56.26
C ASN A 220 -54.50 6.71 56.83
N SER A 221 -55.23 7.83 56.80
CA SER A 221 -56.61 8.15 56.37
C SER A 221 -56.73 9.64 55.95
N LEU A 222 -57.73 9.97 55.12
CA LEU A 222 -58.18 11.34 54.80
C LEU A 222 -59.29 11.81 55.77
N PRO A 223 -59.89 13.02 55.64
CA PRO A 223 -59.30 14.37 55.60
C PRO A 223 -60.07 15.36 56.53
N LEU A 224 -59.64 16.63 56.62
CA LEU A 224 -60.49 17.81 56.99
C LEU A 224 -59.76 19.13 56.60
N GLY A 225 -60.47 20.11 56.02
CA GLY A 225 -59.95 21.45 55.64
C GLY A 225 -60.35 22.56 56.63
N PRO A 226 -60.68 23.82 56.21
CA PRO A 226 -60.48 24.46 54.89
C PRO A 226 -60.08 25.98 54.90
N ALA A 227 -59.86 26.54 53.70
CA ALA A 227 -60.17 27.93 53.22
C ALA A 227 -59.55 29.23 53.82
N SER A 228 -58.89 30.02 52.96
CA SER A 228 -59.13 31.46 52.61
C SER A 228 -57.91 32.00 51.82
N SER A 229 -58.01 32.50 50.56
CA SER A 229 -58.42 33.85 50.10
C SER A 229 -57.71 35.01 50.86
N THR A 230 -57.09 36.03 50.25
CA THR A 230 -57.36 36.71 48.95
C THR A 230 -56.23 37.72 48.59
N ALA A 231 -56.12 38.14 47.31
CA ALA A 231 -55.60 39.45 46.84
C ALA A 231 -54.10 39.84 47.10
N SER A 232 -53.39 40.63 46.27
CA SER A 232 -53.59 41.16 44.91
C SER A 232 -52.26 41.70 44.33
N SER A 233 -52.20 41.84 42.99
CA SER A 233 -51.56 42.89 42.15
C SER A 233 -50.58 43.92 42.76
N ALA A 234 -49.57 44.48 42.06
CA ALA A 234 -48.97 44.27 40.72
C ALA A 234 -47.72 45.18 40.59
N ALA A 235 -46.92 45.02 39.51
CA ALA A 235 -45.96 45.97 38.88
C ALA A 235 -45.07 46.88 39.80
N SER A 236 -43.75 47.01 39.59
CA SER A 236 -43.16 47.61 38.39
C SER A 236 -41.62 47.51 38.41
N SER A 237 -40.96 47.44 37.26
CA SER A 237 -39.55 47.87 37.09
C SER A 237 -39.51 49.37 36.74
N PRO A 238 -38.40 50.14 36.94
CA PRO A 238 -37.24 50.05 36.01
C PRO A 238 -35.84 50.39 36.59
N ASN A 239 -34.82 50.07 35.78
CA ASN A 239 -33.48 50.69 35.65
C ASN A 239 -32.60 51.01 36.88
N GLY A 240 -31.37 50.48 36.83
CA GLY A 240 -30.22 50.96 37.62
C GLY A 240 -28.93 50.25 37.20
N SER A 241 -28.01 50.94 36.52
CA SER A 241 -26.74 50.38 36.03
C SER A 241 -25.58 50.60 37.02
N VAL A 242 -24.40 50.04 36.69
CA VAL A 242 -23.03 50.36 37.18
C VAL A 242 -22.35 49.34 38.13
N LYS A 243 -21.23 48.79 37.63
CA LYS A 243 -19.99 48.28 38.30
C LYS A 243 -20.11 47.72 39.73
N SER A 244 -19.66 46.49 40.02
CA SER A 244 -18.24 46.11 39.93
C SER A 244 -18.02 44.66 40.41
N THR A 245 -17.08 43.93 39.79
CA THR A 245 -16.66 42.59 40.22
C THR A 245 -15.15 42.51 40.46
N PRO A 246 -14.69 42.01 41.61
CA PRO A 246 -13.30 41.64 41.83
C PRO A 246 -13.06 40.12 41.70
N LYS A 247 -11.97 39.77 41.00
CA LYS A 247 -11.10 38.57 41.13
C LYS A 247 -11.68 37.13 41.12
N CYS A 248 -11.02 36.32 40.28
CA CYS A 248 -10.99 34.85 40.14
C CYS A 248 -10.46 34.12 41.42
N PRO A 249 -10.36 32.76 41.51
CA PRO A 249 -10.38 31.76 40.42
C PRO A 249 -11.06 30.38 40.70
N PHE A 250 -10.82 29.42 39.78
CA PHE A 250 -11.18 27.98 39.77
C PHE A 250 -12.68 27.68 39.53
N ASP A 251 -13.09 26.94 38.50
CA ASP A 251 -12.69 25.54 38.27
C ASP A 251 -12.76 25.07 36.80
N GLN A 252 -12.12 23.94 36.49
CA GLN A 252 -11.87 23.44 35.12
C GLN A 252 -12.90 22.37 34.68
N LYS A 253 -13.53 22.55 33.51
CA LYS A 253 -14.31 21.48 32.84
C LYS A 253 -13.97 21.37 31.35
N HIS A 254 -13.56 20.17 30.95
CA HIS A 254 -13.21 19.82 29.58
C HIS A 254 -14.46 19.71 28.69
N THR A 255 -14.39 20.31 27.51
CA THR A 255 -15.36 20.10 26.42
C THR A 255 -14.64 19.39 25.28
N LEU A 256 -14.84 18.08 25.13
CA LEU A 256 -14.40 17.33 23.95
C LEU A 256 -15.48 16.31 23.55
N ASN A 257 -16.27 16.68 22.54
CA ASN A 257 -16.94 15.75 21.63
C ASN A 257 -17.41 16.53 20.39
N SER A 258 -16.58 16.51 19.34
CA SER A 258 -16.90 17.10 18.03
C SER A 258 -16.05 16.49 16.90
N SER A 259 -14.80 16.11 17.20
CA SER A 259 -13.82 15.57 16.24
C SER A 259 -14.16 14.20 15.63
N PHE A 260 -15.04 13.40 16.24
CA PHE A 260 -15.32 12.05 15.75
C PHE A 260 -16.26 12.02 14.51
N VAL A 261 -17.10 13.04 14.33
CA VAL A 261 -18.12 13.05 13.27
C VAL A 261 -17.57 13.55 11.93
N HIS A 262 -16.53 14.40 11.94
CA HIS A 262 -15.94 14.96 10.72
C HIS A 262 -15.21 13.89 9.90
N ASN A 263 -14.42 13.03 10.55
CA ASN A 263 -13.61 12.01 9.86
C ASN A 263 -14.44 10.91 9.14
N GLN A 264 -15.73 10.75 9.46
CA GLN A 264 -16.61 9.84 8.69
C GLN A 264 -17.08 10.43 7.35
N VAL A 265 -17.03 11.75 7.18
CA VAL A 265 -17.52 12.42 5.97
C VAL A 265 -16.46 12.39 4.86
N ASP A 266 -15.19 12.60 5.20
CA ASP A 266 -14.10 12.56 4.22
C ASP A 266 -13.87 11.15 3.64
N LEU A 267 -14.17 10.08 4.40
CA LEU A 267 -14.07 8.70 3.93
C LEU A 267 -15.07 8.35 2.81
N ARG A 268 -16.07 9.20 2.54
CA ARG A 268 -16.98 9.08 1.39
C ARG A 268 -16.52 9.83 0.13
N ARG A 269 -15.44 10.62 0.19
CA ARG A 269 -14.88 11.30 -0.98
C ARG A 269 -13.77 10.50 -1.67
N THR A 270 -13.11 9.60 -0.95
CA THR A 270 -12.08 8.70 -1.50
C THR A 270 -12.63 7.41 -2.11
N THR A 271 -13.95 7.22 -2.13
CA THR A 271 -14.63 6.03 -2.71
C THR A 271 -15.04 6.17 -4.18
N GLU A 272 -14.82 7.33 -4.82
CA GLU A 272 -15.07 7.51 -6.27
C GLU A 272 -13.85 8.10 -6.99
N PHE A 273 -12.98 7.21 -7.46
CA PHE A 273 -12.15 7.46 -8.65
C PHE A 273 -12.41 6.32 -9.65
N PRO A 274 -12.98 6.60 -10.83
CA PRO A 274 -13.23 5.57 -11.83
C PRO A 274 -11.90 5.28 -12.56
N PHE A 275 -11.29 4.14 -12.26
CA PHE A 275 -10.21 3.61 -13.09
C PHE A 275 -10.82 2.94 -14.34
N ALA A 276 -11.39 3.76 -15.20
CA ALA A 276 -11.82 3.40 -16.54
C ALA A 276 -10.79 3.93 -17.54
N LEU A 277 -9.70 3.17 -17.71
CA LEU A 277 -8.90 3.24 -18.93
C LEU A 277 -9.39 2.12 -19.86
N ASP A 278 -10.45 2.44 -20.60
CA ASP A 278 -10.75 1.75 -21.84
C ASP A 278 -9.73 2.19 -22.87
N VAL A 279 -8.86 1.27 -23.28
CA VAL A 279 -8.00 1.42 -24.46
C VAL A 279 -8.27 0.24 -25.37
N THR A 280 -9.49 0.20 -25.92
CA THR A 280 -9.83 -0.64 -27.07
C THR A 280 -9.81 0.18 -28.37
N ASP A 281 -9.04 -0.34 -29.33
CA ASP A 281 -9.11 -0.12 -30.78
C ASP A 281 -9.02 1.30 -31.43
N SER A 282 -7.85 1.53 -32.04
CA SER A 282 -7.70 1.69 -33.51
C SER A 282 -8.16 2.96 -34.27
N VAL A 283 -7.44 3.19 -35.38
CA VAL A 283 -7.75 4.03 -36.56
C VAL A 283 -7.47 5.55 -36.49
N PHE A 284 -6.23 5.96 -36.79
CA PHE A 284 -5.85 6.48 -38.13
C PHE A 284 -4.32 6.61 -38.30
#